data_AF-A0A947IKQ4-F1
#
_entry.id   AF-A0A947IKQ4-F1
#
_cell.length_a   1.000
_cell.length_b   1.000
_cell.length_c   1.000
_cell.angle_alpha   90.00
_cell.angle_beta   90.00
_cell.angle_gamma   90.00
#
_symmetry.space_group_name_H-M   'P 1'
#
loop_
_entity.id
_entity.type
_entity.pdbx_description
1 polymer ?
#
loop_
_entity_poly.entity_id
_entity_poly.type
_entity_poly.pdbx_seq_one_letter_code
_entity_poly.pdbx_strand_id
1 'polypeptide(L)'
;MSKRSNSSEQKKAAVAADTALLALYRQFAEFTAPVWWFADEHIADTPLPAAQQNWQCFSNRCDTAQQLRAAGYHTELNDFDVSVSSVLPQTVCYRVSKEKALVHYLINQ
;
A
#
# COMPACT_ATOMS: atom_id res chain seq x y z
N MET A 1 -35.70 -17.32 -26.44
CA MET A 1 -35.49 -15.98 -25.82
C MET A 1 -35.87 -16.11 -24.35
N SER A 2 -35.07 -15.76 -23.34
CA SER A 2 -34.14 -14.64 -23.26
C SER A 2 -32.96 -15.01 -22.36
N LYS A 3 -31.74 -14.75 -22.84
CA LYS A 3 -30.49 -14.93 -22.10
C LYS A 3 -30.44 -13.89 -20.98
N ARG A 4 -30.66 -14.30 -19.72
CA ARG A 4 -30.21 -13.52 -18.56
C ARG A 4 -28.74 -13.86 -18.31
N SER A 5 -27.89 -13.33 -19.18
CA SER A 5 -26.45 -13.26 -18.97
C SER A 5 -26.11 -12.01 -18.14
N ASN A 6 -24.96 -12.05 -17.47
CA ASN A 6 -24.25 -10.91 -16.87
C ASN A 6 -24.69 -10.41 -15.47
N SER A 7 -24.37 -11.20 -14.44
CA SER A 7 -24.06 -10.66 -13.11
C SER A 7 -22.98 -11.50 -12.42
N SER A 8 -22.99 -12.81 -12.67
CA SER A 8 -21.96 -13.76 -12.23
C SER A 8 -20.62 -13.64 -12.99
N GLU A 9 -20.61 -13.21 -14.25
CA GLU A 9 -19.39 -12.94 -15.03
C GLU A 9 -18.75 -11.60 -14.70
N GLN A 10 -19.54 -10.59 -14.32
CA GLN A 10 -19.04 -9.28 -13.89
C GLN A 10 -18.41 -9.32 -12.48
N LYS A 11 -18.87 -10.22 -11.60
CA LYS A 11 -18.19 -10.53 -10.33
C LYS A 11 -16.92 -11.37 -10.48
N LYS A 12 -16.75 -12.07 -11.61
CA LYS A 12 -15.58 -12.93 -11.87
C LYS A 12 -14.36 -12.15 -12.38
N ALA A 13 -14.56 -10.89 -12.78
CA ALA A 13 -13.51 -9.98 -13.26
C ALA A 13 -13.08 -8.93 -12.21
N ALA A 14 -13.87 -8.73 -11.14
CA ALA A 14 -13.48 -7.97 -9.95
C ALA A 14 -12.95 -8.97 -8.92
N VAL A 15 -11.67 -9.28 -8.81
CA VAL A 15 -10.49 -8.42 -8.74
C VAL A 15 -9.40 -9.06 -9.60
N ALA A 16 -9.06 -8.48 -10.76
CA ALA A 16 -7.74 -8.73 -11.31
C ALA A 16 -6.75 -8.23 -10.23
N ALA A 17 -6.08 -9.15 -9.54
CA ALA A 17 -5.22 -8.84 -8.41
C ALA A 17 -4.34 -7.63 -8.75
N ASP A 18 -4.21 -6.67 -7.82
CA ASP A 18 -3.37 -5.48 -8.04
C ASP A 18 -1.93 -5.94 -8.31
N THR A 19 -1.60 -6.09 -9.59
CA THR A 19 -0.34 -6.71 -10.02
C THR A 19 0.86 -5.89 -9.60
N ALA A 20 0.71 -4.56 -9.51
CA ALA A 20 1.75 -3.66 -9.03
C ALA A 20 1.98 -3.85 -7.53
N LEU A 21 0.91 -3.92 -6.73
CA LEU A 21 1.01 -4.19 -5.30
C LEU A 21 1.61 -5.57 -5.03
N LEU A 22 1.18 -6.60 -5.76
CA LEU A 22 1.72 -7.95 -5.64
C LEU A 22 3.19 -8.02 -6.06
N ALA A 23 3.58 -7.32 -7.12
CA ALA A 23 4.98 -7.23 -7.53
C ALA A 23 5.83 -6.55 -6.44
N LEU A 24 5.30 -5.50 -5.82
CA LEU A 24 5.94 -4.81 -4.70
C LEU A 24 6.10 -5.75 -3.48
N TYR A 25 5.05 -6.46 -3.08
CA TYR A 25 5.10 -7.41 -1.93
C TYR A 25 6.12 -8.52 -2.11
N ARG A 26 6.34 -9.00 -3.34
CA ARG A 26 7.37 -10.01 -3.63
C ARG A 26 8.78 -9.54 -3.29
N GLN A 27 9.04 -8.23 -3.30
CA GLN A 27 10.34 -7.67 -2.98
C GLN A 27 10.54 -7.40 -1.49
N PHE A 28 9.48 -7.45 -0.67
CA PHE A 28 9.57 -7.05 0.74
C PHE A 28 10.58 -7.89 1.54
N ALA A 29 10.69 -9.18 1.23
CA ALA A 29 11.63 -10.09 1.88
C ALA A 29 13.10 -9.77 1.56
N GLU A 30 13.38 -9.07 0.47
CA GLU A 30 14.74 -8.72 0.02
C GLU A 30 15.24 -7.41 0.65
N PHE A 31 14.35 -6.61 1.26
CA PHE A 31 14.73 -5.34 1.86
C PHE A 31 15.26 -5.53 3.29
N THR A 32 16.58 -5.55 3.42
CA THR A 32 17.27 -5.70 4.71
C THR A 32 17.62 -4.36 5.38
N ALA A 33 17.50 -3.24 4.67
CA ALA A 33 17.80 -1.89 5.16
C ALA A 33 16.51 -1.10 5.42
N PRO A 34 16.57 0.04 6.15
CA PRO A 34 15.38 0.81 6.47
C PRO A 34 14.51 1.16 5.26
N VAL A 35 13.22 0.92 5.37
CA VAL A 35 12.23 1.13 4.31
C VAL A 35 11.19 2.13 4.77
N TRP A 36 10.88 3.10 3.90
CA TRP A 36 9.66 3.88 4.00
C TRP A 36 8.63 3.35 3.02
N TRP A 37 7.43 3.07 3.51
CA TRP A 37 6.32 2.59 2.68
C TRP A 37 5.13 3.54 2.78
N PHE A 38 4.84 4.22 1.66
CA PHE A 38 3.65 5.03 1.51
C PHE A 38 2.50 4.12 1.07
N ALA A 39 1.63 3.75 2.02
CA ALA A 39 0.51 2.86 1.81
C ALA A 39 -0.80 3.64 1.66
N ASP A 40 -1.46 3.45 0.52
CA ASP A 40 -2.77 4.02 0.19
C ASP A 40 -3.85 2.92 0.23
N GLU A 41 -5.07 3.21 -0.21
CA GLU A 41 -6.27 2.36 -0.17
C GLU A 41 -6.12 0.94 -0.74
N HIS A 42 -5.08 0.70 -1.53
CA HIS A 42 -4.88 -0.52 -2.30
C HIS A 42 -4.54 -1.75 -1.44
N ILE A 43 -4.15 -1.58 -0.17
CA ILE A 43 -3.75 -2.69 0.69
C ILE A 43 -4.93 -3.45 1.31
N ALA A 44 -6.14 -2.86 1.34
CA ALA A 44 -7.28 -3.37 2.10
C ALA A 44 -7.68 -4.79 1.72
N ASP A 45 -7.57 -5.13 0.43
CA ASP A 45 -8.05 -6.39 -0.14
C ASP A 45 -6.94 -7.43 -0.38
N THR A 46 -5.69 -7.14 0.01
CA THR A 46 -4.54 -8.03 -0.26
C THR A 46 -3.83 -8.41 1.05
N PRO A 47 -3.56 -9.72 1.30
CA PRO A 47 -2.81 -10.15 2.48
C PRO A 47 -1.48 -9.42 2.61
N LEU A 48 -1.24 -8.82 3.77
CA LEU A 48 -0.01 -8.11 4.06
C LEU A 48 1.15 -9.11 4.27
N PRO A 49 2.34 -8.84 3.71
CA PRO A 49 3.56 -9.54 4.11
C PRO A 49 3.85 -9.35 5.60
N ALA A 50 4.67 -10.23 6.17
CA ALA A 50 5.09 -10.10 7.57
C ALA A 50 5.87 -8.80 7.78
N ALA A 51 5.47 -8.04 8.82
CA ALA A 51 6.15 -6.81 9.18
C ALA A 51 7.62 -7.06 9.56
N GLN A 52 8.47 -6.11 9.18
CA GLN A 52 9.90 -6.10 9.51
C GLN A 52 10.18 -4.88 10.41
N GLN A 53 11.15 -5.00 11.32
CA GLN A 53 11.39 -3.99 12.36
C GLN A 53 11.90 -2.64 11.84
N ASN A 54 12.52 -2.62 10.66
CA ASN A 54 13.14 -1.46 10.03
C ASN A 54 12.21 -0.74 9.04
N TRP A 55 10.90 -0.97 9.14
CA TRP A 55 9.91 -0.37 8.24
C TRP A 55 9.15 0.74 8.94
N GLN A 56 9.06 1.88 8.27
CA GLN A 56 8.14 2.96 8.60
C GLN A 56 7.07 3.02 7.52
N CYS A 57 5.81 2.86 7.91
CA CYS A 57 4.68 3.03 7.02
C CYS A 57 4.02 4.39 7.24
N PHE A 58 3.52 4.98 6.16
CA PHE A 58 2.74 6.21 6.17
C PHE A 58 1.43 5.94 5.44
N SER A 59 0.32 6.40 6.01
CA SER A 59 -1.01 6.31 5.42
C SER A 59 -1.83 7.52 5.81
N ASN A 60 -2.58 8.09 4.86
CA ASN A 60 -3.59 9.11 5.12
C ASN A 60 -5.00 8.52 5.36
N ARG A 61 -5.12 7.20 5.38
CA ARG A 61 -6.39 6.51 5.64
C ARG A 61 -6.37 5.74 6.95
N CYS A 62 -7.42 5.93 7.75
CA CYS A 62 -7.55 5.29 9.06
C CYS A 62 -7.64 3.76 8.98
N ASP A 63 -8.41 3.23 8.01
CA ASP A 63 -8.61 1.79 7.79
C ASP A 63 -7.29 1.07 7.47
N THR A 64 -6.56 1.62 6.50
CA THR A 64 -5.24 1.19 6.02
C THR A 64 -4.22 1.21 7.16
N ALA A 65 -4.16 2.32 7.91
CA ALA A 65 -3.24 2.45 9.03
C ALA A 65 -3.56 1.47 10.16
N GLN A 66 -4.84 1.24 10.46
CA GLN A 66 -5.26 0.25 11.45
C GLN A 66 -4.87 -1.17 11.02
N GLN A 67 -5.07 -1.52 9.75
CA GLN A 67 -4.70 -2.82 9.21
C GLN A 67 -3.17 -3.06 9.29
N LEU A 68 -2.36 -2.06 8.93
CA LEU A 68 -0.90 -2.15 9.02
C LEU A 68 -0.42 -2.32 10.46
N ARG A 69 -0.96 -1.53 11.39
CA ARG A 69 -0.63 -1.65 12.82
C ARG A 69 -1.03 -3.02 13.37
N ALA A 70 -2.20 -3.53 13.00
CA ALA A 70 -2.64 -4.86 13.39
C ALA A 70 -1.73 -5.97 12.82
N ALA A 71 -1.11 -5.73 11.67
CA ALA A 71 -0.10 -6.62 11.07
C ALA A 71 1.32 -6.41 11.62
N GLY A 72 1.51 -5.50 12.59
CA GLY A 72 2.79 -5.27 13.27
C GLY A 72 3.72 -4.24 12.63
N TYR A 73 3.27 -3.50 11.61
CA TYR A 73 4.06 -2.42 11.01
C TYR A 73 4.06 -1.17 11.89
N HIS A 74 5.22 -0.53 12.04
CA HIS A 74 5.29 0.82 12.58
C HIS A 74 4.66 1.79 11.58
N THR A 75 3.55 2.43 11.95
CA THR A 75 2.70 3.16 11.00
C THR A 75 2.24 4.50 11.55
N GLU A 76 2.55 5.56 10.81
CA GLU A 76 2.03 6.91 11.02
C GLU A 76 0.74 7.11 10.21
N LEU A 77 -0.27 7.67 10.89
CA LEU A 77 -1.53 8.10 10.27
C LEU A 77 -1.50 9.62 10.19
N ASN A 78 -1.21 10.14 9.02
CA ASN A 78 -1.11 11.57 8.72
C ASN A 78 -1.28 11.77 7.20
N ASP A 79 -1.26 13.01 6.72
CA ASP A 79 -1.42 13.30 5.30
C ASP A 79 -0.13 13.03 4.48
N PHE A 80 0.62 11.99 4.83
CA PHE A 80 1.96 11.66 4.30
C PHE A 80 3.02 12.74 4.53
N ASP A 81 2.84 13.57 5.55
CA ASP A 81 3.85 14.51 6.03
C ASP A 81 4.95 13.72 6.76
N VAL A 82 6.16 13.76 6.20
CA VAL A 82 7.31 13.04 6.72
C VAL A 82 8.11 13.96 7.64
N SER A 83 8.05 13.70 8.94
CA SER A 83 8.82 14.48 9.90
C SER A 83 10.33 14.25 9.73
N VAL A 84 11.13 15.32 9.93
CA VAL A 84 12.60 15.27 9.91
C VAL A 84 13.20 14.34 10.98
N SER A 85 12.41 13.90 11.95
CA SER A 85 12.84 12.99 13.03
C SER A 85 12.79 11.51 12.67
N SER A 86 12.22 11.15 11.52
CA SER A 86 12.14 9.77 11.08
C SER A 86 13.51 9.28 10.57
N VAL A 87 13.88 8.03 10.90
CA VAL A 87 15.10 7.41 10.36
C VAL A 87 14.99 7.41 8.83
N LEU A 88 15.95 8.03 8.15
CA LEU A 88 15.95 8.12 6.70
C LEU A 88 16.00 6.72 6.07
N PRO A 89 15.21 6.46 5.02
CA PRO A 89 15.15 5.16 4.40
C PRO A 89 16.33 4.98 3.44
N GLN A 90 16.69 3.72 3.19
CA GLN A 90 17.46 3.38 2.00
C GLN A 90 16.54 3.06 0.82
N THR A 91 15.31 2.62 1.10
CA THR A 91 14.31 2.27 0.07
C THR A 91 12.99 2.98 0.36
N VAL A 92 12.43 3.63 -0.66
CA VAL A 92 11.07 4.15 -0.64
C VAL A 92 10.18 3.27 -1.51
N CYS A 93 9.13 2.73 -0.89
CA CYS A 93 8.13 1.89 -1.53
C CYS A 93 6.84 2.70 -1.72
N TYR A 94 6.33 2.74 -2.94
CA TYR A 94 5.04 3.35 -3.23
C TYR A 94 4.40 2.66 -4.44
N ARG A 95 3.23 2.04 -4.22
CA ARG A 95 2.36 1.62 -5.32
C ARG A 95 1.70 2.89 -5.86
N VAL A 96 2.16 3.35 -7.03
CA VAL A 96 1.68 4.57 -7.68
C VAL A 96 0.15 4.62 -7.74
N SER A 97 -0.44 5.65 -7.15
CA SER A 97 -1.91 5.84 -7.15
C SER A 97 -2.40 6.33 -8.52
N LYS A 98 -3.70 6.16 -8.78
CA LYS A 98 -4.34 6.73 -9.97
C LYS A 98 -4.51 8.25 -9.87
N GLU A 99 -4.45 8.78 -8.66
CA GLU A 99 -4.60 10.20 -8.36
C GLU A 99 -3.30 10.96 -8.61
N LYS A 100 -3.23 11.67 -9.74
CA LYS A 100 -2.04 12.44 -10.15
C LYS A 100 -1.58 13.42 -9.08
N ALA A 101 -2.50 14.12 -8.42
CA ALA A 101 -2.18 15.09 -7.38
C ALA A 101 -1.46 14.44 -6.20
N LEU A 102 -1.92 13.26 -5.75
CA LEU A 102 -1.29 12.52 -4.68
C LEU A 102 0.10 12.00 -5.08
N VAL A 103 0.24 11.47 -6.30
CA VAL A 103 1.54 11.03 -6.82
C VAL A 103 2.54 12.18 -6.84
N HIS A 104 2.13 13.35 -7.33
CA HIS A 104 3.00 14.54 -7.35
C HIS A 104 3.33 15.02 -5.93
N TYR A 105 2.39 14.97 -5.01
CA TYR A 105 2.61 15.36 -3.62
C TYR A 105 3.65 14.46 -2.94
N LEU A 106 3.50 13.14 -3.07
CA LEU A 106 4.39 12.15 -2.45
C LEU A 106 5.82 12.17 -3.02
N ILE A 107 5.98 12.39 -4.33
CA ILE A 107 7.31 12.47 -4.96
C ILE A 107 8.09 13.71 -4.49
N ASN A 108 7.39 14.76 -4.04
CA ASN A 108 8.01 16.01 -3.59
C ASN A 108 8.19 16.09 -2.07
N GLN A 109 7.83 15.05 -1.30
CA GLN A 109 8.19 14.94 0.11
C GLN A 109 9.67 14.62 0.26
#